data_AF-A0A7C7VMB7-F1
#
_entry.id   AF-A0A7C7VMB7-F1
#
_cell.length_a   1.000
_cell.length_b   1.000
_cell.length_c   1.000
_cell.angle_alpha   90.00
_cell.angle_beta   90.00
_cell.angle_gamma   90.00
#
_symmetry.space_group_name_H-M   'P 1'
#
loop_
_entity.id
_entity.type
_entity.pdbx_description
1 polymer ?
#
loop_
_entity_poly.entity_id
_entity_poly.type
_entity_poly.pdbx_seq_one_letter_code
_entity_poly.pdbx_strand_id
1 'polypeptide(L)'
;MLFEKRVNEGKIRDCHGDMHAGNIFITDKIYIFDAIEFNERFRYSDVASEVAFLAMDLDYKGRPDLSKFFIEKYVMYSGDRELLNLLPFYKCYRAYVKGKVSSFKLKDPHISPKEKDLAKMEAKTYFKLASKYAWLL
;
A
#
# COMPACT_ATOMS: atom_id res chain seq x y z
N MET A 1 7.78 22.34 -4.06
CA MET A 1 8.02 21.16 -3.18
C MET A 1 7.64 19.86 -3.92
N LEU A 2 8.22 18.68 -3.65
CA LEU A 2 7.98 17.44 -4.43
C LEU A 2 6.48 17.06 -4.53
N PHE A 3 5.74 17.11 -3.43
CA PHE A 3 4.30 16.82 -3.43
C PHE A 3 3.46 17.87 -4.15
N GLU A 4 3.81 19.15 -4.00
CA GLU A 4 3.15 20.26 -4.68
C GLU A 4 3.29 20.16 -6.21
N LYS A 5 4.46 19.75 -6.70
CA LYS A 5 4.68 19.46 -8.11
C LYS A 5 3.72 18.37 -8.60
N ARG A 6 3.53 17.31 -7.81
CA ARG A 6 2.63 16.20 -8.16
C ARG A 6 1.17 16.61 -8.18
N VAL A 7 0.76 17.54 -7.31
CA VAL A 7 -0.56 18.18 -7.40
C VAL A 7 -0.68 18.95 -8.73
N ASN A 8 0.30 19.80 -9.04
CA ASN A 8 0.29 20.63 -10.26
C ASN A 8 0.34 19.81 -11.56
N GLU A 9 0.97 18.64 -11.54
CA GLU A 9 1.02 17.71 -12.67
C GLU A 9 -0.20 16.76 -12.73
N GLY A 10 -1.20 16.97 -11.88
CA GLY A 10 -2.42 16.15 -11.86
C GLY A 10 -2.14 14.69 -11.52
N LYS A 11 -1.21 14.42 -10.61
CA LYS A 11 -0.91 13.07 -10.10
C LYS A 11 -1.85 12.64 -8.99
N ILE A 12 -2.63 13.57 -8.43
CA ILE A 12 -3.75 13.25 -7.54
C ILE A 12 -4.92 12.80 -8.40
N ARG A 13 -5.33 11.54 -8.25
CA ARG A 13 -6.37 10.90 -9.05
C ARG A 13 -7.38 10.21 -8.15
N ASP A 14 -8.52 9.92 -8.73
CA ASP A 14 -9.52 9.03 -8.16
C ASP A 14 -9.01 7.59 -8.24
N CYS A 15 -8.31 7.14 -7.19
CA CYS A 15 -7.69 5.82 -7.11
C CYS A 15 -8.63 4.80 -6.44
N HIS A 16 -8.19 3.55 -6.33
CA HIS A 16 -8.91 2.49 -5.63
C HIS A 16 -9.00 2.74 -4.12
N GLY A 17 -7.96 3.36 -3.53
CA GLY A 17 -7.85 3.69 -2.11
C GLY A 17 -7.40 2.52 -1.23
N ASP A 18 -7.66 1.28 -1.66
CA ASP A 18 -7.23 0.03 -1.01
C ASP A 18 -6.56 -0.98 -1.96
N MET A 19 -5.65 -0.52 -2.83
CA MET A 19 -5.03 -1.37 -3.86
C MET A 19 -3.96 -2.32 -3.31
N HIS A 20 -4.36 -3.48 -2.79
CA HIS A 20 -3.47 -4.57 -2.37
C HIS A 20 -3.84 -5.90 -3.05
N ALA A 21 -2.98 -6.92 -2.98
CA ALA A 21 -3.16 -8.15 -3.76
C ALA A 21 -4.38 -8.99 -3.35
N GLY A 22 -5.00 -8.70 -2.20
CA GLY A 22 -6.26 -9.32 -1.78
C GLY A 22 -7.46 -8.83 -2.58
N ASN A 23 -7.34 -7.65 -3.19
CA ASN A 23 -8.36 -6.99 -4.02
C ASN A 23 -8.10 -7.21 -5.53
N ILE A 24 -7.22 -8.15 -5.87
CA ILE A 24 -6.87 -8.51 -7.24
C ILE A 24 -7.13 -9.99 -7.45
N PHE A 25 -7.98 -10.32 -8.41
CA PHE A 25 -8.30 -11.70 -8.79
C PHE A 25 -7.89 -11.95 -10.23
N ILE A 26 -7.16 -13.04 -10.48
CA ILE A 26 -6.62 -13.39 -11.81
C ILE A 26 -7.27 -14.68 -12.26
N THR A 27 -8.02 -14.62 -13.35
CA THR A 27 -8.64 -15.79 -14.01
C THR A 27 -8.40 -15.72 -15.52
N ASP A 28 -9.44 -15.53 -16.33
CA ASP A 28 -9.34 -15.23 -17.77
C ASP A 28 -8.76 -13.83 -18.02
N LYS A 29 -8.99 -12.92 -17.07
CA LYS A 29 -8.41 -11.57 -17.02
C LYS A 29 -8.11 -11.15 -15.58
N ILE A 30 -7.62 -9.92 -15.44
CA ILE A 30 -7.37 -9.29 -14.14
C ILE A 30 -8.64 -8.55 -13.72
N TYR A 31 -9.13 -8.88 -12.54
CA TYR A 31 -10.22 -8.18 -11.85
C TYR A 31 -9.63 -7.45 -10.66
N ILE A 32 -9.98 -6.18 -10.52
CA ILE A 32 -9.67 -5.35 -9.36
C ILE A 32 -11.01 -4.94 -8.76
N PHE A 33 -11.22 -5.19 -7.47
CA PHE A 33 -12.52 -5.04 -6.81
C PHE A 33 -12.37 -4.51 -5.38
N ASP A 34 -13.48 -4.12 -4.75
CA ASP A 34 -13.51 -3.55 -3.39
C ASP A 34 -12.78 -2.19 -3.29
N ALA A 35 -12.97 -1.35 -4.31
CA ALA A 35 -12.54 0.04 -4.24
C ALA A 35 -13.32 0.77 -3.14
N ILE A 36 -12.66 1.69 -2.44
CA ILE A 36 -13.36 2.52 -1.46
C ILE A 36 -14.32 3.44 -2.22
N GLU A 37 -15.62 3.39 -1.93
CA GLU A 37 -16.62 4.22 -2.63
C GLU A 37 -17.19 5.34 -1.76
N PHE A 38 -17.13 5.19 -0.44
CA PHE A 38 -17.86 6.05 0.50
C PHE A 38 -17.03 7.20 1.08
N ASN A 39 -15.72 7.25 0.83
CA ASN A 39 -14.84 8.27 1.40
C ASN A 39 -13.83 8.78 0.38
N GLU A 40 -14.12 9.95 -0.19
CA GLU A 40 -13.27 10.64 -1.16
C GLU A 40 -11.84 10.86 -0.65
N ARG A 41 -11.65 11.11 0.65
CA ARG A 41 -10.30 11.33 1.22
C ARG A 41 -9.42 10.08 1.17
N PHE A 42 -10.00 8.90 1.04
CA PHE A 42 -9.26 7.66 0.87
C PHE A 42 -9.05 7.28 -0.61
N ARG A 43 -9.92 7.73 -1.51
CA ARG A 43 -9.82 7.51 -2.96
C ARG A 43 -8.87 8.49 -3.63
N TYR A 44 -9.08 9.79 -3.41
CA TYR A 44 -8.32 10.85 -4.03
C TYR A 44 -6.93 10.93 -3.41
N SER A 45 -5.95 10.40 -4.14
CA SER A 45 -4.58 10.30 -3.67
C SER A 45 -3.59 10.38 -4.81
N ASP A 46 -2.31 10.59 -4.49
CA ASP A 46 -1.23 10.46 -5.46
C ASP A 46 -1.19 9.03 -5.99
N VAL A 47 -1.18 8.85 -7.30
CA VAL A 47 -0.99 7.53 -7.94
C VAL A 47 0.24 6.79 -7.42
N ALA A 48 1.29 7.50 -6.99
CA ALA A 48 2.46 6.90 -6.37
C ALA A 48 2.15 6.21 -5.03
N SER A 49 1.20 6.74 -4.26
CA SER A 49 0.71 6.11 -3.01
C SER A 49 0.00 4.79 -3.28
N GLU A 50 -0.73 4.71 -4.39
CA GLU A 50 -1.46 3.51 -4.79
C GLU A 50 -0.52 2.40 -5.28
N VAL A 51 0.44 2.76 -6.14
CA VAL A 51 1.51 1.85 -6.57
C VAL A 51 2.32 1.37 -5.38
N ALA A 52 2.66 2.26 -4.44
CA ALA A 52 3.38 1.89 -3.24
C ALA A 52 2.59 0.91 -2.36
N PHE A 53 1.26 0.98 -2.34
CA PHE A 53 0.46 0.08 -1.53
C PHE A 53 0.57 -1.37 -2.04
N LEU A 54 0.31 -1.61 -3.33
CA LEU A 54 0.44 -2.96 -3.89
C LEU A 54 1.88 -3.47 -3.78
N ALA A 55 2.87 -2.62 -4.06
CA ALA A 55 4.27 -3.01 -3.96
C ALA A 55 4.70 -3.33 -2.51
N MET A 56 4.19 -2.60 -1.52
CA MET A 56 4.41 -2.90 -0.09
C MET A 56 3.74 -4.22 0.31
N ASP A 57 2.52 -4.49 -0.17
CA ASP A 57 1.83 -5.75 0.11
C ASP A 57 2.57 -6.95 -0.50
N LEU A 58 3.13 -6.81 -1.70
CA LEU A 58 4.00 -7.83 -2.31
C LEU A 58 5.28 -8.05 -1.50
N ASP A 59 5.91 -6.99 -1.00
CA ASP A 59 7.07 -7.09 -0.10
C ASP A 59 6.69 -7.81 1.20
N TYR A 60 5.52 -7.50 1.79
CA TYR A 60 4.98 -8.16 2.98
C TYR A 60 4.74 -9.67 2.75
N LYS A 61 4.28 -10.06 1.55
CA LYS A 61 4.10 -11.46 1.14
C LYS A 61 5.40 -12.16 0.75
N GLY A 62 6.55 -11.53 0.95
CA GLY A 62 7.86 -12.13 0.62
C GLY A 62 8.14 -12.21 -0.87
N ARG A 63 7.50 -11.35 -1.69
CA ARG A 63 7.69 -11.27 -3.14
C ARG A 63 8.26 -9.92 -3.60
N PRO A 64 9.47 -9.55 -3.13
CA PRO A 64 10.13 -8.31 -3.57
C PRO A 64 10.48 -8.31 -5.06
N ASP A 65 10.61 -9.49 -5.67
CA ASP A 65 10.76 -9.68 -7.11
C ASP A 65 9.53 -9.16 -7.88
N LEU A 66 8.32 -9.50 -7.42
CA LEU A 66 7.08 -9.01 -8.02
C LEU A 66 6.84 -7.53 -7.73
N SER A 67 7.16 -7.08 -6.52
CA SER A 67 7.13 -5.66 -6.14
C SER A 67 7.99 -4.81 -7.09
N LYS A 68 9.24 -5.23 -7.32
CA LYS A 68 10.16 -4.58 -8.26
C LYS A 68 9.62 -4.62 -9.69
N PHE A 69 9.21 -5.79 -10.17
CA PHE A 69 8.65 -5.95 -11.51
C PHE A 69 7.43 -5.06 -11.74
N PHE A 70 6.51 -5.00 -10.77
CA PHE A 70 5.33 -4.14 -10.84
C PHE A 70 5.70 -2.66 -10.96
N ILE A 71 6.61 -2.18 -10.10
CA ILE A 71 7.08 -0.79 -10.14
C ILE A 71 7.73 -0.48 -11.49
N GLU A 72 8.62 -1.35 -11.98
CA GLU A 72 9.31 -1.17 -13.27
C GLU A 72 8.32 -1.08 -14.42
N LYS A 73 7.33 -2.00 -14.48
CA LYS A 73 6.30 -1.97 -15.52
C LYS A 73 5.40 -0.74 -15.39
N TYR A 74 5.03 -0.34 -14.19
CA TYR A 74 4.22 0.86 -13.99
C TYR A 74 4.97 2.10 -14.48
N VAL A 75 6.24 2.28 -14.12
CA VAL A 75 7.07 3.41 -14.59
C VAL A 75 7.21 3.38 -16.11
N MET A 76 7.44 2.21 -16.69
CA MET A 76 7.55 2.03 -18.14
C MET A 76 6.28 2.45 -18.87
N TYR A 77 5.10 2.05 -18.41
CA TYR A 77 3.82 2.37 -19.06
C TYR A 77 3.33 3.79 -18.77
N SER A 78 3.57 4.32 -17.56
CA SER A 78 3.08 5.65 -17.17
C SER A 78 4.04 6.79 -17.50
N GLY A 79 5.33 6.50 -17.72
CA GLY A 79 6.39 7.49 -17.85
C GLY A 79 6.76 8.22 -16.55
N ASP A 80 6.11 7.90 -15.43
CA ASP A 80 6.26 8.61 -14.16
C ASP A 80 7.47 8.12 -13.38
N ARG A 81 8.67 8.56 -13.79
CA ARG A 81 9.92 8.20 -13.10
C ARG A 81 10.04 8.82 -11.71
N GLU A 82 9.39 9.97 -11.47
CA GLU A 82 9.50 10.70 -10.21
C GLU A 82 8.86 9.95 -9.04
N LEU A 83 7.89 9.06 -9.29
CA LEU A 83 7.30 8.23 -8.25
C LEU A 83 8.35 7.39 -7.51
N LEU A 84 9.47 7.03 -8.15
CA LEU A 84 10.54 6.25 -7.52
C LEU A 84 11.12 6.94 -6.28
N ASN A 85 11.17 8.28 -6.30
CA ASN A 85 11.65 9.08 -5.17
C ASN A 85 10.65 9.08 -3.99
N LEU A 86 9.39 8.75 -4.25
CA LEU A 86 8.30 8.76 -3.28
C LEU A 86 7.95 7.38 -2.74
N LEU A 87 8.37 6.32 -3.44
CA LEU A 87 8.06 4.95 -3.04
C LEU A 87 8.52 4.60 -1.63
N PRO A 88 9.74 4.92 -1.16
CA PRO A 88 10.14 4.62 0.21
C PRO A 88 9.18 5.24 1.23
N PHE A 89 8.77 6.49 1.00
CA PHE A 89 7.86 7.22 1.90
C PHE A 89 6.47 6.59 1.91
N TYR A 90 5.87 6.40 0.75
CA TYR A 90 4.52 5.84 0.68
C TYR A 90 4.47 4.37 1.13
N LYS A 91 5.49 3.57 0.83
CA LYS A 91 5.58 2.18 1.33
C LYS A 91 5.71 2.16 2.86
N CYS A 92 6.54 3.03 3.44
CA CYS A 92 6.64 3.22 4.89
C CYS A 92 5.29 3.57 5.51
N TYR A 93 4.63 4.60 4.97
CA TYR A 93 3.32 5.05 5.42
C TYR A 93 2.26 3.93 5.35
N ARG A 94 2.15 3.24 4.21
CA ARG A 94 1.17 2.15 4.03
C ARG A 94 1.45 0.97 4.96
N ALA A 95 2.70 0.57 5.13
CA ALA A 95 3.08 -0.47 6.08
C ALA A 95 2.70 -0.07 7.52
N TYR A 96 2.98 1.17 7.92
CA TYR A 96 2.58 1.67 9.25
C TYR A 96 1.07 1.66 9.43
N VAL A 97 0.30 2.13 8.44
CA VAL A 97 -1.17 2.12 8.48
C VAL A 97 -1.71 0.70 8.63
N LYS A 98 -1.20 -0.29 7.87
CA LYS A 98 -1.61 -1.70 8.02
C LYS A 98 -1.26 -2.26 9.40
N GLY A 99 -0.08 -1.93 9.94
CA GLY A 99 0.30 -2.30 11.30
C GLY A 99 -0.65 -1.71 12.36
N LYS A 100 -1.01 -0.43 12.21
CA LYS A 100 -1.98 0.27 13.07
C LYS A 100 -3.36 -0.37 13.01
N VAL A 101 -3.90 -0.59 11.80
CA VAL A 101 -5.24 -1.19 11.60
C VAL A 101 -5.29 -2.60 12.18
N SER A 102 -4.26 -3.42 11.93
CA SER A 102 -4.17 -4.78 12.49
C SER A 102 -4.17 -4.76 14.03
N SER A 103 -3.56 -3.73 14.63
CA SER A 103 -3.53 -3.56 16.09
C SER A 103 -4.89 -3.22 16.71
N PHE A 104 -5.88 -2.73 15.95
CA PHE A 104 -7.21 -2.46 16.51
C PHE A 104 -7.90 -3.72 17.04
N LYS A 105 -7.67 -4.88 16.41
CA LYS A 105 -8.19 -6.18 16.84
C LYS A 105 -7.76 -6.57 18.27
N LEU A 106 -6.63 -6.03 18.76
CA LEU A 106 -6.08 -6.38 20.07
C LEU A 106 -6.95 -5.87 21.24
N LYS A 107 -7.66 -4.76 21.03
CA LYS A 107 -8.54 -4.15 22.04
C LYS A 107 -9.99 -4.59 21.92
N ASP A 108 -10.33 -5.33 20.88
CA ASP A 108 -11.69 -5.78 20.63
C ASP A 108 -12.05 -6.97 21.55
N PRO A 109 -13.08 -6.86 22.42
CA PRO A 109 -13.49 -7.97 23.28
C PRO A 109 -14.14 -9.14 22.52
N HIS A 110 -14.60 -8.93 21.28
CA HIS A 110 -15.27 -9.95 20.47
C HIS A 110 -14.31 -10.83 19.65
N ILE A 111 -13.02 -10.50 19.63
CA ILE A 111 -11.98 -11.26 18.93
C ILE A 111 -11.36 -12.29 19.86
N SER A 112 -11.25 -13.54 19.38
CA SER A 112 -10.68 -14.64 20.18
C SER A 112 -9.21 -14.41 20.52
N PRO A 113 -8.68 -15.02 21.60
CA PRO A 113 -7.25 -14.92 21.94
C PRO A 113 -6.32 -15.33 20.79
N LYS A 114 -6.67 -16.39 20.06
CA LYS A 114 -5.91 -16.87 18.89
C LYS A 114 -5.85 -15.83 17.77
N GLU A 115 -6.97 -15.18 17.46
CA GLU A 115 -7.01 -14.12 16.45
C GLU A 115 -6.25 -12.86 16.89
N LYS A 116 -6.23 -12.56 18.19
CA LYS A 116 -5.39 -11.48 18.74
C LYS A 116 -3.92 -11.77 18.58
N ASP A 117 -3.48 -13.01 18.80
CA ASP A 117 -2.08 -13.40 18.58
C ASP A 117 -1.69 -13.27 17.10
N LEU A 118 -2.55 -13.72 16.18
CA LEU A 118 -2.34 -13.54 14.74
C LEU A 118 -2.26 -12.06 14.37
N ALA A 119 -3.18 -11.23 14.86
CA ALA A 119 -3.19 -9.78 14.62
C ALA A 119 -1.93 -9.09 15.17
N LYS A 120 -1.43 -9.55 16.32
CA LYS A 120 -0.18 -9.06 16.92
C LYS A 120 1.04 -9.42 16.06
N MET A 121 1.10 -10.65 15.54
CA MET A 121 2.17 -11.07 14.63
C MET A 121 2.12 -10.29 13.32
N GLU A 122 0.93 -10.13 12.74
CA GLU A 122 0.69 -9.34 11.52
C GLU A 122 1.14 -7.89 11.71
N ALA A 123 0.69 -7.23 12.78
CA ALA A 123 1.07 -5.85 13.10
C ALA A 123 2.59 -5.70 13.27
N LYS A 124 3.24 -6.63 13.99
CA LYS A 124 4.70 -6.62 14.19
C LYS A 124 5.45 -6.72 12.86
N THR A 125 4.99 -7.57 11.94
CA THR A 125 5.61 -7.71 10.62
C THR A 125 5.47 -6.43 9.80
N TYR A 126 4.28 -5.81 9.80
CA TYR A 126 4.08 -4.52 9.14
C TYR A 126 4.95 -3.40 9.72
N PHE A 127 5.08 -3.30 11.05
CA PHE A 127 5.95 -2.29 11.66
C PHE A 127 7.43 -2.50 11.37
N LYS A 128 7.90 -3.76 11.31
CA LYS A 128 9.26 -4.07 10.85
C LYS A 128 9.47 -3.63 9.40
N LEU A 129 8.50 -3.88 8.54
CA LEU A 129 8.55 -3.49 7.14
C LEU A 129 8.57 -1.95 6.99
N ALA A 130 7.73 -1.24 7.76
CA ALA A 130 7.74 0.23 7.82
C ALA A 130 9.11 0.77 8.27
N SER A 131 9.68 0.20 9.34
CA SER A 131 11.01 0.58 9.82
C SER A 131 12.08 0.35 8.75
N LYS A 132 12.04 -0.77 8.02
CA LYS A 132 12.97 -1.03 6.90
C LYS A 132 12.90 0.06 5.82
N TYR A 133 11.70 0.52 5.45
CA TYR A 133 11.57 1.59 4.47
C TYR A 133 12.00 2.95 5.02
N ALA A 134 11.81 3.21 6.32
CA ALA A 134 12.24 4.46 6.94
C ALA A 134 13.76 4.66 6.88
N TRP A 135 14.55 3.57 6.86
CA TRP A 135 16.01 3.63 6.64
C TRP A 135 16.41 3.98 5.20
N LEU A 136 15.46 4.01 4.27
CA LEU A 136 15.67 4.38 2.86
C LEU A 136 15.18 5.80 2.54
N LEU A 137 14.68 6.54 3.55
CA LEU A 137 14.29 7.95 3.48
C LEU A 137 15.48 8.85 3.79
#